data_AF-R5KSG3-F1
#
_entry.id   AF-R5KSG3-F1
#
_cell.length_a   1.000
_cell.length_b   1.000
_cell.length_c   1.000
_cell.angle_alpha   90.00
_cell.angle_beta   90.00
_cell.angle_gamma   90.00
#
_symmetry.space_group_name_H-M   'P 1'
#
loop_
_entity.id
_entity.type
_entity.pdbx_description
1 polymer ?
#
loop_
_entity_poly.entity_id
_entity_poly.type
_entity_poly.pdbx_seq_one_letter_code
_entity_poly.pdbx_strand_id
1 'polypeptide(L)'
;MINNKKKGGWNYDKRSIKSCPPPEKTGGRIVSNKTLYFSEKICYISDVMHHDIKKRFFAFTLAEVLITLGIIGVVAAMTMPSLIAEHKTKETVAKLKKFNSVMNQALIMAIQEHGEISDWGLKISATPDGSSDADVSNSREGIDILAEKLGSKLQVVKKCEAGVACMGTTKRSSLDGTPNKNWTPIMQLADGSTINAFWITSPECNKNFGNTKALQNSCGEVFYDVNGSKPPNATGKDVFWFVLTKYGLVPGGLAEATGNSTFDNRCNLEKTGTGNGYGCTAWVIYNENMDYLKCNDLSWNGKTKCK
;
A
#
# COMPACT_ATOMS: atom_id res chain seq x y z
N MET A 1 58.53 -27.77 -26.27
CA MET A 1 58.06 -28.88 -25.41
C MET A 1 56.55 -28.81 -25.33
N ILE A 2 55.88 -29.71 -26.04
CA ILE A 2 54.42 -29.85 -26.11
C ILE A 2 54.04 -30.89 -25.05
N ASN A 3 52.97 -30.65 -24.29
CA ASN A 3 52.14 -31.76 -23.80
C ASN A 3 50.66 -31.35 -23.74
N ASN A 4 49.99 -31.64 -24.86
CA ASN A 4 48.55 -31.81 -25.00
C ASN A 4 48.12 -33.14 -24.37
N LYS A 5 46.99 -33.19 -23.67
CA LYS A 5 46.11 -34.39 -23.57
C LYS A 5 44.68 -33.91 -23.28
N LYS A 6 43.86 -33.69 -24.31
CA LYS A 6 42.94 -34.62 -25.01
C LYS A 6 41.83 -35.22 -24.13
N LYS A 7 40.60 -34.85 -24.53
CA LYS A 7 39.29 -35.41 -24.20
C LYS A 7 39.23 -36.91 -24.52
N GLY A 8 38.65 -37.72 -23.63
CA GLY A 8 38.07 -39.04 -23.92
C GLY A 8 36.56 -38.95 -23.63
N GLY A 9 35.62 -39.48 -24.43
CA GLY A 9 35.68 -40.67 -25.26
C GLY A 9 34.85 -41.76 -24.58
N TRP A 10 33.53 -41.73 -24.77
CA TRP A 10 32.59 -42.72 -24.21
C TRP A 10 32.76 -44.05 -24.94
N ASN A 11 33.01 -45.14 -24.21
CA ASN A 11 33.11 -46.50 -24.74
C ASN A 11 31.94 -47.33 -24.19
N TYR A 12 31.05 -47.78 -25.08
CA TYR A 12 29.94 -48.69 -24.77
C TYR A 12 30.46 -50.12 -24.78
N ASP A 13 30.48 -50.76 -23.61
CA ASP A 13 30.94 -52.14 -23.47
C ASP A 13 29.78 -53.13 -23.72
N LYS A 14 29.96 -53.99 -24.73
CA LYS A 14 29.01 -55.02 -25.16
C LYS A 14 29.10 -56.21 -24.20
N ARG A 15 28.07 -56.48 -23.39
CA ARG A 15 27.99 -57.72 -22.62
C ARG A 15 27.49 -58.87 -23.51
N SER A 16 28.34 -59.87 -23.71
CA SER A 16 27.98 -61.14 -24.33
C SER A 16 27.14 -62.00 -23.37
N ILE A 17 25.97 -62.44 -23.83
CA ILE A 17 25.11 -63.43 -23.16
C ILE A 17 25.81 -64.79 -23.27
N LYS A 18 26.32 -65.32 -22.17
CA LYS A 18 26.69 -66.74 -22.08
C LYS A 18 25.44 -67.53 -21.65
N SER A 19 25.02 -68.44 -22.52
CA SER A 19 23.91 -69.38 -22.30
C SER A 19 24.21 -70.35 -21.16
N CYS A 20 23.23 -70.58 -20.28
CA CYS A 20 23.28 -71.62 -19.24
C CYS A 20 23.17 -73.04 -19.85
N PRO A 21 23.79 -74.07 -19.23
CA PRO A 21 23.64 -75.46 -19.66
C PRO A 21 22.28 -76.05 -19.21
N PRO A 22 21.76 -77.08 -19.90
CA PRO A 22 20.47 -77.69 -19.58
C PRO A 22 20.56 -78.64 -18.37
N PRO A 23 19.44 -78.91 -17.67
CA PRO A 23 19.44 -79.67 -16.43
C PRO A 23 19.61 -81.19 -16.66
N GLU A 24 20.33 -81.81 -15.75
CA GLU A 24 20.57 -83.25 -15.67
C GLU A 24 19.33 -83.97 -15.11
N LYS A 25 18.94 -85.07 -15.76
CA LYS A 25 17.71 -85.82 -15.50
C LYS A 25 17.75 -86.55 -14.17
N THR A 26 16.63 -86.60 -13.45
CA THR A 26 16.09 -87.73 -12.65
C THR A 26 14.84 -87.21 -11.92
N GLY A 27 13.69 -87.86 -11.84
CA GLY A 27 13.18 -89.15 -12.27
C GLY A 27 11.93 -89.44 -11.41
N GLY A 28 10.79 -89.78 -12.03
CA GLY A 28 9.75 -90.57 -11.37
C GLY A 28 8.39 -89.90 -11.05
N ARG A 29 7.35 -90.49 -11.68
CA ARG A 29 5.93 -90.61 -11.28
C ARG A 29 4.94 -89.45 -11.50
N ILE A 30 4.29 -89.53 -12.67
CA ILE A 30 2.83 -89.56 -12.90
C ILE A 30 1.95 -89.26 -11.68
N VAL A 31 1.20 -88.14 -11.70
CA VAL A 31 -0.29 -88.10 -11.57
C VAL A 31 -0.84 -86.79 -12.19
N SER A 32 -1.71 -86.99 -13.18
CA SER A 32 -2.92 -86.25 -13.60
C SER A 32 -3.24 -84.81 -13.17
N ASN A 33 -3.68 -84.08 -14.20
CA ASN A 33 -4.74 -83.06 -14.26
C ASN A 33 -4.44 -81.58 -13.95
N LYS A 34 -4.56 -80.80 -15.02
CA LYS A 34 -5.23 -79.49 -15.11
C LYS A 34 -5.01 -78.52 -13.94
N THR A 35 -4.21 -77.49 -14.21
CA THR A 35 -4.68 -76.09 -14.35
C THR A 35 -3.50 -75.17 -14.01
N LEU A 36 -3.12 -74.33 -14.97
CA LEU A 36 -2.22 -73.21 -14.82
C LEU A 36 -2.64 -72.34 -13.64
N TYR A 37 -1.82 -72.27 -12.59
CA TYR A 37 -1.83 -71.16 -11.64
C TYR A 37 -0.41 -70.72 -11.35
N PHE A 38 -0.19 -69.45 -11.66
CA PHE A 38 0.97 -68.63 -11.32
C PHE A 38 1.27 -68.73 -9.82
N SER A 39 2.42 -69.28 -9.45
CA SER A 39 3.04 -69.06 -8.14
C SER A 39 4.52 -69.41 -8.21
N GLU A 40 5.31 -68.56 -8.86
CA GLU A 40 6.75 -68.55 -8.57
C GLU A 40 6.97 -67.86 -7.23
N LYS A 41 7.04 -68.70 -6.18
CA LYS A 41 7.73 -68.38 -4.95
C LYS A 41 9.22 -68.20 -5.26
N ILE A 42 9.69 -66.97 -5.05
CA ILE A 42 10.94 -66.61 -4.38
C ILE A 42 12.12 -67.57 -4.63
N CYS A 43 12.98 -67.22 -5.58
CA CYS A 43 14.40 -67.51 -5.47
C CYS A 43 15.12 -66.22 -5.09
N TYR A 44 15.62 -66.17 -3.85
CA TYR A 44 16.60 -65.18 -3.45
C TYR A 44 17.85 -65.37 -4.30
N ILE A 45 18.09 -64.47 -5.25
CA ILE A 45 19.43 -64.25 -5.77
C ILE A 45 20.14 -63.43 -4.70
N SER A 46 20.76 -64.14 -3.76
CA SER A 46 21.86 -63.62 -2.98
C SER A 46 22.96 -63.27 -3.97
N ASP A 47 23.00 -62.01 -4.41
CA ASP A 47 24.18 -61.28 -4.88
C ASP A 47 23.75 -59.89 -5.34
N VAL A 48 23.21 -59.09 -4.41
CA VAL A 48 23.26 -57.63 -4.57
C VAL A 48 24.70 -57.24 -4.28
N MET A 49 25.52 -57.22 -5.33
CA MET A 49 26.77 -56.45 -5.30
C MET A 49 26.40 -55.02 -4.91
N HIS A 50 26.71 -54.65 -3.66
CA HIS A 50 26.67 -53.29 -3.16
C HIS A 50 27.72 -52.50 -3.95
N HIS A 51 27.36 -52.03 -5.15
CA HIS A 51 28.14 -51.03 -5.83
C HIS A 51 27.94 -49.74 -5.03
N ASP A 52 28.83 -49.53 -4.04
CA ASP A 52 29.01 -48.26 -3.32
C ASP A 52 29.45 -47.20 -4.34
N ILE A 53 28.51 -46.76 -5.16
CA ILE A 53 28.60 -45.48 -5.85
C ILE A 53 28.47 -44.47 -4.73
N LYS A 54 29.62 -44.10 -4.14
CA LYS A 54 29.75 -42.88 -3.34
C LYS A 54 29.28 -41.72 -4.20
N LYS A 55 27.97 -41.44 -4.19
CA LYS A 55 27.42 -40.16 -4.59
C LYS A 55 28.04 -39.18 -3.60
N ARG A 56 29.14 -38.53 -4.00
CA ARG A 56 29.65 -37.35 -3.31
C ARG A 56 28.51 -36.34 -3.37
N PHE A 57 27.68 -36.30 -2.33
CA PHE A 57 26.82 -35.16 -2.08
C PHE A 57 27.77 -34.00 -1.85
N PHE A 58 27.84 -33.07 -2.81
CA PHE A 58 28.46 -31.77 -2.59
C PHE A 58 27.63 -31.06 -1.53
N ALA A 59 27.95 -31.31 -0.26
CA ALA A 59 27.38 -30.57 0.85
C ALA A 59 28.14 -29.25 0.96
N PHE A 60 27.40 -28.14 1.07
CA PHE A 60 28.01 -26.85 1.37
C PHE A 60 28.66 -26.93 2.74
N THR A 61 29.87 -26.39 2.85
CA THR A 61 30.53 -26.22 4.13
C THR A 61 29.77 -25.19 4.96
N LEU A 62 29.83 -25.32 6.29
CA LEU A 62 29.25 -24.33 7.20
C LEU A 62 29.76 -22.91 6.89
N ALA A 63 31.06 -22.79 6.56
CA ALA A 63 31.68 -21.51 6.21
C ALA A 63 31.09 -20.90 4.93
N GLU A 64 30.86 -21.68 3.88
CA GLU A 64 30.21 -21.20 2.64
C GLU A 64 28.79 -20.69 2.90
N VAL A 65 28.01 -21.40 3.72
CA VAL A 65 26.65 -20.97 4.09
C VAL A 65 26.69 -19.69 4.93
N LEU A 66 27.63 -19.57 5.87
CA LEU A 66 27.75 -18.37 6.71
C LEU A 66 28.19 -17.13 5.92
N ILE A 67 29.15 -17.28 5.00
CA ILE A 67 29.58 -16.18 4.14
C ILE A 67 28.44 -15.74 3.21
N THR A 68 27.72 -16.68 2.60
CA THR A 68 26.60 -16.36 1.71
C THR A 68 25.44 -15.68 2.44
N LEU A 69 25.05 -16.19 3.62
CA LEU A 69 24.04 -15.53 4.47
C LEU A 69 24.51 -14.15 4.95
N GLY A 70 25.81 -14.00 5.26
CA GLY A 70 26.41 -12.71 5.62
C GLY A 70 26.29 -11.68 4.48
N ILE A 71 26.66 -12.06 3.26
CA ILE A 71 26.57 -11.19 2.08
C ILE A 71 25.12 -10.81 1.79
N ILE A 72 24.20 -11.78 1.78
CA ILE A 72 22.77 -11.54 1.56
C ILE A 72 22.22 -10.61 2.65
N GLY A 73 22.60 -10.82 3.91
CA GLY A 73 22.18 -9.99 5.03
C GLY A 73 22.59 -8.52 4.88
N VAL A 74 23.85 -8.25 4.51
CA VAL A 74 24.36 -6.89 4.30
C VAL A 74 23.64 -6.21 3.13
N VAL A 75 23.53 -6.89 1.99
CA VAL A 75 22.87 -6.32 0.79
C VAL A 75 21.38 -6.07 1.05
N ALA A 76 20.69 -6.98 1.72
CA ALA A 76 19.29 -6.81 2.06
C ALA A 76 19.09 -5.65 3.05
N ALA A 77 19.97 -5.50 4.05
CA ALA A 77 19.89 -4.40 5.01
C ALA A 77 20.02 -3.01 4.34
N MET A 78 20.83 -2.89 3.28
CA MET A 78 20.99 -1.64 2.53
C MET A 78 19.83 -1.36 1.56
N THR A 79 19.22 -2.39 1.00
CA THR A 79 18.20 -2.24 -0.06
C THR A 79 16.76 -2.22 0.46
N MET A 80 16.45 -2.99 1.51
CA MET A 80 15.09 -3.11 2.07
C MET A 80 14.47 -1.77 2.49
N PRO A 81 15.16 -0.87 3.22
CA PRO A 81 14.56 0.39 3.64
C PRO A 81 14.13 1.27 2.45
N SER A 82 14.96 1.35 1.41
CA SER A 82 14.69 2.15 0.21
C SER A 82 13.50 1.60 -0.57
N LEU A 83 13.46 0.28 -0.77
CA LEU A 83 12.37 -0.39 -1.47
C LEU A 83 11.03 -0.25 -0.71
N ILE A 84 11.05 -0.42 0.61
CA ILE A 84 9.85 -0.25 1.45
C ILE A 84 9.35 1.19 1.39
N ALA A 85 10.25 2.19 1.45
CA ALA A 85 9.88 3.60 1.36
C ALA A 85 9.24 3.93 0.01
N GLU A 86 9.83 3.46 -1.09
CA GLU A 86 9.31 3.67 -2.44
C GLU A 86 7.94 3.00 -2.63
N HIS A 87 7.78 1.75 -2.18
CA HIS A 87 6.51 1.05 -2.22
C HIS A 87 5.42 1.79 -1.43
N LYS A 88 5.73 2.26 -0.21
CA LYS A 88 4.80 3.07 0.59
C LYS A 88 4.39 4.35 -0.11
N THR A 89 5.34 5.06 -0.72
CA THR A 89 5.04 6.26 -1.53
C THR A 89 4.10 5.93 -2.68
N LYS A 90 4.35 4.85 -3.43
CA LYS A 90 3.46 4.44 -4.53
C LYS A 90 2.07 4.02 -4.05
N GLU A 91 1.98 3.32 -2.92
CA GLU A 91 0.71 2.98 -2.28
C GLU A 91 -0.08 4.26 -1.91
N THR A 92 0.58 5.23 -1.27
CA THR A 92 -0.04 6.52 -0.91
C THR A 92 -0.54 7.28 -2.13
N VAL A 93 0.26 7.37 -3.20
CA VAL A 93 -0.13 8.01 -4.47
C VAL A 93 -1.38 7.33 -5.06
N ALA A 94 -1.39 6.00 -5.11
CA ALA A 94 -2.52 5.24 -5.65
C ALA A 94 -3.80 5.45 -4.82
N LYS A 95 -3.69 5.41 -3.49
CA LYS A 95 -4.81 5.66 -2.56
C LYS A 95 -5.36 7.07 -2.70
N LEU A 96 -4.51 8.09 -2.80
CA LEU A 96 -4.95 9.47 -2.99
C LEU A 96 -5.63 9.70 -4.33
N LYS A 97 -5.10 9.15 -5.42
CA LYS A 97 -5.75 9.22 -6.74
C LYS A 97 -7.10 8.52 -6.73
N LYS A 98 -7.17 7.32 -6.13
CA LYS A 98 -8.42 6.58 -5.95
C LYS A 98 -9.43 7.39 -5.15
N PHE A 99 -9.04 7.89 -3.97
CA PHE A 99 -9.91 8.70 -3.12
C PHE A 99 -10.42 9.94 -3.85
N ASN A 100 -9.54 10.70 -4.50
CA ASN A 100 -9.92 11.88 -5.25
C ASN A 100 -10.92 11.56 -6.37
N SER A 101 -10.72 10.45 -7.11
CA SER A 101 -11.63 10.01 -8.15
C SER A 101 -12.99 9.57 -7.59
N VAL A 102 -12.99 8.71 -6.57
CA VAL A 102 -14.21 8.16 -5.96
C VAL A 102 -15.01 9.26 -5.27
N MET A 103 -14.35 10.18 -4.57
CA MET A 103 -15.02 11.30 -3.91
C MET A 103 -15.62 12.28 -4.92
N ASN A 104 -14.95 12.56 -6.03
CA ASN A 104 -15.52 13.38 -7.10
C ASN A 104 -16.72 12.71 -7.77
N GLN A 105 -16.68 11.39 -7.97
CA GLN A 105 -17.85 10.64 -8.46
C GLN A 105 -19.02 10.69 -7.47
N ALA A 106 -18.73 10.53 -6.16
CA ALA A 106 -19.72 10.67 -5.10
C ALA A 106 -20.35 12.07 -5.07
N LEU A 107 -19.53 13.11 -5.20
CA LEU A 107 -19.99 14.51 -5.26
C LEU A 107 -20.89 14.76 -6.47
N ILE A 108 -20.53 14.27 -7.66
CA ILE A 108 -21.36 14.40 -8.87
C ILE A 108 -22.73 13.75 -8.66
N MET A 109 -22.77 12.53 -8.12
CA MET A 109 -24.04 11.85 -7.85
C MET A 109 -24.87 12.57 -6.78
N ALA A 110 -24.23 13.03 -5.70
CA ALA A 110 -24.92 13.78 -4.66
C ALA A 110 -25.50 15.11 -5.18
N ILE A 111 -24.77 15.81 -6.07
CA ILE A 111 -25.26 17.04 -6.72
C ILE A 111 -26.46 16.75 -7.63
N GLN A 112 -26.43 15.63 -8.36
CA GLN A 112 -27.56 15.21 -9.19
C GLN A 112 -28.81 14.89 -8.37
N GLU A 113 -28.65 14.33 -7.17
CA GLU A 113 -29.78 13.92 -6.31
C GLU A 113 -30.31 15.04 -5.41
N HIS A 114 -29.44 15.98 -5.01
CA HIS A 114 -29.76 16.97 -3.97
C HIS A 114 -29.60 18.43 -4.41
N GLY A 115 -29.25 18.68 -5.67
CA GLY A 115 -28.97 20.02 -6.17
C GLY A 115 -27.55 20.48 -5.85
N GLU A 116 -27.29 21.78 -6.02
CA GLU A 116 -25.96 22.34 -5.79
C GLU A 116 -25.54 22.22 -4.31
N ILE A 117 -24.24 22.14 -4.03
CA ILE A 117 -23.72 22.01 -2.66
C ILE A 117 -24.21 23.14 -1.75
N SER A 118 -24.42 24.34 -2.29
CA SER A 118 -24.98 25.49 -1.56
C SER A 118 -26.40 25.26 -1.05
N ASP A 119 -27.17 24.40 -1.72
CA ASP A 119 -28.57 24.13 -1.39
C ASP A 119 -28.71 23.00 -0.37
N TRP A 120 -27.59 22.35 0.02
CA TRP A 120 -27.62 21.22 0.95
C TRP A 120 -27.89 21.62 2.41
N GLY A 121 -28.00 22.91 2.70
CA GLY A 121 -28.25 23.42 4.06
C GLY A 121 -27.04 23.30 4.99
N LEU A 122 -25.82 23.27 4.43
CA LEU A 122 -24.58 23.21 5.20
C LEU A 122 -24.45 24.39 6.17
N LYS A 123 -23.79 24.14 7.29
CA LYS A 123 -23.51 25.15 8.33
C LYS A 123 -22.01 25.39 8.43
N ILE A 124 -21.61 26.63 8.72
CA ILE A 124 -20.20 26.99 8.91
C ILE A 124 -19.63 26.21 10.09
N SER A 125 -18.41 25.68 9.92
CA SER A 125 -17.71 25.00 11.00
C SER A 125 -17.10 25.97 12.00
N ALA A 126 -17.14 25.58 13.27
CA ALA A 126 -16.67 26.38 14.39
C ALA A 126 -15.76 25.54 15.28
N THR A 127 -14.71 26.14 15.85
CA THR A 127 -13.90 25.46 16.85
C THR A 127 -14.63 25.45 18.20
N PRO A 128 -14.63 24.36 18.97
CA PRO A 128 -15.24 24.34 20.31
C PRO A 128 -14.67 25.43 21.23
N ASP A 129 -13.37 25.69 21.11
CA ASP A 129 -12.70 26.74 21.89
C ASP A 129 -12.99 28.09 21.24
N GLY A 130 -13.68 28.97 21.96
CA GLY A 130 -13.93 30.35 21.55
C GLY A 130 -15.20 30.58 20.71
N SER A 131 -16.04 29.56 20.50
CA SER A 131 -17.33 29.69 19.82
C SER A 131 -18.49 29.45 20.78
N SER A 132 -19.69 29.92 20.44
CA SER A 132 -20.88 29.65 21.26
C SER A 132 -21.34 28.20 21.11
N ASP A 133 -22.09 27.67 22.08
CA ASP A 133 -22.68 26.32 22.01
C ASP A 133 -23.57 26.16 20.76
N ALA A 134 -24.26 27.22 20.36
CA ALA A 134 -25.06 27.24 19.14
C ALA A 134 -24.19 27.07 17.89
N ASP A 135 -23.04 27.75 17.82
CA ASP A 135 -22.12 27.63 16.68
C ASP A 135 -21.50 26.23 16.59
N VAL A 136 -21.15 25.64 17.73
CA VAL A 136 -20.61 24.28 17.79
C VAL A 136 -21.67 23.26 17.38
N SER A 137 -22.93 23.44 17.82
CA SER A 137 -24.05 22.60 17.40
C SER A 137 -24.30 22.69 15.89
N ASN A 138 -24.35 23.91 15.35
CA ASN A 138 -24.49 24.15 13.91
C ASN A 138 -23.34 23.50 13.13
N SER A 139 -22.10 23.64 13.62
CA SER A 139 -20.92 23.01 12.99
C SER A 139 -21.05 21.49 12.92
N ARG A 140 -21.60 20.84 13.95
CA ARG A 140 -21.80 19.38 13.96
C ARG A 140 -22.87 18.98 12.95
N GLU A 141 -24.00 19.68 12.95
CA GLU A 141 -25.09 19.47 11.98
C GLU A 141 -24.58 19.58 10.54
N GLY A 142 -23.81 20.62 10.21
CA GLY A 142 -23.25 20.79 8.87
C GLY A 142 -22.31 19.66 8.44
N ILE A 143 -21.51 19.13 9.36
CA ILE A 143 -20.62 17.98 9.11
C ILE A 143 -21.44 16.72 8.90
N ASP A 144 -22.48 16.49 9.70
CA ASP A 144 -23.34 15.30 9.60
C ASP A 144 -24.15 15.30 8.31
N ILE A 145 -24.68 16.44 7.89
CA ILE A 145 -25.36 16.60 6.59
C ILE A 145 -24.39 16.24 5.45
N LEU A 146 -23.19 16.81 5.44
CA LEU A 146 -22.20 16.53 4.40
C LEU A 146 -21.81 15.03 4.39
N ALA A 147 -21.60 14.46 5.58
CA ALA A 147 -21.27 13.05 5.75
C ALA A 147 -22.39 12.12 5.28
N GLU A 148 -23.65 12.48 5.48
CA GLU A 148 -24.81 11.72 5.02
C GLU A 148 -24.95 11.76 3.50
N LYS A 149 -24.88 12.95 2.91
CA LYS A 149 -25.01 13.17 1.46
C LYS A 149 -23.94 12.42 0.68
N LEU A 150 -22.70 12.41 1.19
CA LEU A 150 -21.58 11.69 0.55
C LEU A 150 -21.52 10.21 0.94
N GLY A 151 -21.90 9.88 2.17
CA GLY A 151 -21.75 8.55 2.74
C GLY A 151 -22.51 7.46 1.98
N SER A 152 -23.66 7.79 1.37
CA SER A 152 -24.44 6.84 0.56
C SER A 152 -23.71 6.34 -0.70
N LYS A 153 -22.73 7.12 -1.18
CA LYS A 153 -22.00 6.85 -2.44
C LYS A 153 -20.57 6.37 -2.20
N LEU A 154 -20.09 6.46 -0.96
CA LEU A 154 -18.80 5.97 -0.54
C LEU A 154 -18.97 4.56 0.06
N GLN A 155 -17.97 3.70 -0.08
CA GLN A 155 -17.96 2.39 0.57
C GLN A 155 -17.64 2.54 2.07
N VAL A 156 -18.55 3.17 2.82
CA VAL A 156 -18.40 3.45 4.25
C VAL A 156 -18.71 2.19 5.06
N VAL A 157 -17.75 1.78 5.89
CA VAL A 157 -17.90 0.66 6.84
C VAL A 157 -18.43 1.16 8.18
N LYS A 158 -17.97 2.34 8.61
CA LYS A 158 -18.35 2.94 9.88
C LYS A 158 -18.45 4.46 9.74
N LYS A 159 -19.53 5.04 10.28
CA LYS A 159 -19.78 6.48 10.35
C LYS A 159 -19.99 6.87 11.81
N CYS A 160 -19.40 7.98 12.24
CA CYS A 160 -19.67 8.62 13.52
C CYS A 160 -20.41 9.95 13.30
N GLU A 161 -21.29 10.30 14.24
CA GLU A 161 -21.84 11.64 14.33
C GLU A 161 -20.74 12.65 14.68
N ALA A 162 -20.87 13.88 14.20
CA ALA A 162 -19.89 14.92 14.40
C ALA A 162 -19.71 15.24 15.89
N GLY A 163 -18.46 15.14 16.36
CA GLY A 163 -18.10 15.33 17.77
C GLY A 163 -18.20 14.07 18.63
N VAL A 164 -18.72 12.95 18.09
CA VAL A 164 -18.77 11.67 18.80
C VAL A 164 -17.58 10.80 18.42
N ALA A 165 -16.76 10.43 19.40
CA ALA A 165 -15.55 9.62 19.18
C ALA A 165 -15.82 8.11 19.06
N CYS A 166 -16.74 7.71 18.17
CA CYS A 166 -17.15 6.31 18.03
C CYS A 166 -16.07 5.40 17.42
N MET A 167 -15.05 5.98 16.78
CA MET A 167 -13.85 5.30 16.26
C MET A 167 -12.59 5.58 17.09
N GLY A 168 -12.76 6.14 18.29
CA GLY A 168 -11.67 6.64 19.12
C GLY A 168 -11.14 7.98 18.61
N THR A 169 -10.11 8.47 19.30
CA THR A 169 -9.40 9.69 18.93
C THR A 169 -7.94 9.38 18.64
N THR A 170 -7.33 10.10 17.70
CA THR A 170 -5.93 9.93 17.35
C THR A 170 -5.14 11.22 17.54
N LYS A 171 -3.90 11.08 17.99
CA LYS A 171 -2.98 12.22 18.12
C LYS A 171 -2.69 12.77 16.74
N ARG A 172 -2.87 14.08 16.55
CA ARG A 172 -2.60 14.76 15.29
C ARG A 172 -1.28 15.51 15.36
N SER A 173 -0.53 15.45 14.27
CA SER A 173 0.63 16.33 14.06
C SER A 173 0.64 16.95 12.66
N SER A 174 1.39 18.04 12.53
CA SER A 174 1.67 18.70 11.26
C SER A 174 2.88 18.05 10.58
N LEU A 175 3.21 18.45 9.36
CA LEU A 175 4.31 17.86 8.59
C LEU A 175 5.65 17.87 9.35
N ASP A 176 5.95 18.99 10.00
CA ASP A 176 7.12 19.26 10.84
C ASP A 176 7.06 18.61 12.22
N GLY A 177 5.92 18.01 12.58
CA GLY A 177 5.71 17.36 13.88
C GLY A 177 5.06 18.27 14.93
N THR A 178 4.73 19.53 14.61
CA THR A 178 3.98 20.42 15.50
C THR A 178 2.67 19.73 15.94
N PRO A 179 2.45 19.49 17.25
CA PRO A 179 1.23 18.87 17.75
C PRO A 179 0.01 19.74 17.48
N ASN A 180 -1.14 19.10 17.28
CA ASN A 180 -2.42 19.76 17.08
C ASN A 180 -3.53 19.00 17.82
N LYS A 181 -4.76 19.56 17.84
CA LYS A 181 -5.92 18.90 18.43
C LYS A 181 -6.12 17.53 17.81
N ASN A 182 -6.46 16.56 18.65
CA ASN A 182 -6.67 15.17 18.24
C ASN A 182 -7.72 15.10 17.13
N TRP A 183 -7.53 14.16 16.22
CA TRP A 183 -8.55 13.80 15.27
C TRP A 183 -9.62 12.92 15.91
N THR A 184 -10.85 13.14 15.48
CA THR A 184 -11.99 12.28 15.75
C THR A 184 -12.57 11.87 14.41
N PRO A 185 -12.19 10.70 13.86
CA PRO A 185 -12.58 10.32 12.51
C PRO A 185 -14.10 10.31 12.33
N ILE A 186 -14.57 10.81 11.19
CA ILE A 186 -16.00 10.91 10.86
C ILE A 186 -16.46 9.63 10.17
N MET A 187 -15.66 9.11 9.23
CA MET A 187 -15.99 7.89 8.49
C MET A 187 -14.76 7.02 8.23
N GLN A 188 -14.97 5.70 8.23
CA GLN A 188 -14.02 4.70 7.78
C GLN A 188 -14.52 4.03 6.50
N LEU A 189 -13.66 3.95 5.49
CA LEU A 189 -13.93 3.32 4.21
C LEU A 189 -13.52 1.83 4.22
N ALA A 190 -14.04 1.07 3.27
CA ALA A 190 -13.81 -0.37 3.14
C ALA A 190 -12.33 -0.77 2.95
N ASP A 191 -11.48 0.14 2.46
CA ASP A 191 -10.04 -0.08 2.33
C ASP A 191 -9.24 0.28 3.60
N GLY A 192 -9.94 0.59 4.70
CA GLY A 192 -9.36 0.91 6.00
C GLY A 192 -8.91 2.36 6.15
N SER A 193 -8.97 3.18 5.10
CA SER A 193 -8.73 4.62 5.17
C SER A 193 -9.85 5.35 5.91
N THR A 194 -9.56 6.53 6.46
CA THR A 194 -10.54 7.33 7.21
C THR A 194 -10.65 8.75 6.68
N ILE A 195 -11.84 9.32 6.78
CA ILE A 195 -12.05 10.76 6.63
C ILE A 195 -12.04 11.33 8.05
N ASN A 196 -10.97 12.06 8.37
CA ASN A 196 -10.70 12.52 9.72
C ASN A 196 -11.49 13.78 10.08
N ALA A 197 -11.78 14.64 9.10
CA ALA A 197 -12.62 15.80 9.30
C ALA A 197 -13.21 16.34 8.00
N PHE A 198 -14.40 16.91 8.12
CA PHE A 198 -14.93 17.92 7.23
C PHE A 198 -14.92 19.26 7.94
N TRP A 199 -14.53 20.32 7.24
CA TRP A 199 -14.56 21.67 7.77
C TRP A 199 -15.20 22.60 6.74
N ILE A 200 -16.39 23.10 7.02
CA ILE A 200 -17.14 23.97 6.12
C ILE A 200 -16.74 25.42 6.40
N THR A 201 -16.08 26.06 5.43
CA THR A 201 -15.63 27.45 5.54
C THR A 201 -16.68 28.43 5.00
N SER A 202 -17.46 28.03 3.99
CA SER A 202 -18.59 28.78 3.43
C SER A 202 -19.60 27.79 2.83
N PRO A 203 -20.82 27.72 3.36
CA PRO A 203 -21.92 26.97 2.76
C PRO A 203 -22.20 27.37 1.30
N GLU A 204 -22.04 28.65 0.99
CA GLU A 204 -22.28 29.22 -0.35
C GLU A 204 -21.10 29.00 -1.32
N CYS A 205 -20.03 28.37 -0.86
CA CYS A 205 -18.82 28.09 -1.64
C CYS A 205 -18.16 29.35 -2.23
N ASN A 206 -18.09 30.45 -1.48
CA ASN A 206 -17.56 31.73 -1.96
C ASN A 206 -16.14 32.06 -1.47
N LYS A 207 -15.41 31.07 -0.93
CA LYS A 207 -14.03 31.28 -0.46
C LYS A 207 -13.02 31.04 -1.59
N ASN A 208 -12.01 31.89 -1.60
CA ASN A 208 -10.93 31.85 -2.58
C ASN A 208 -9.64 31.27 -1.97
N PHE A 209 -9.21 30.13 -2.51
CA PHE A 209 -7.95 29.46 -2.17
C PHE A 209 -6.91 29.50 -3.31
N GLY A 210 -7.21 30.13 -4.44
CA GLY A 210 -6.35 30.13 -5.62
C GLY A 210 -6.97 30.71 -6.88
N ASN A 211 -6.25 30.63 -8.00
CA ASN A 211 -6.62 31.31 -9.24
C ASN A 211 -7.50 30.48 -10.19
N THR A 212 -7.72 29.20 -9.90
CA THR A 212 -8.64 28.38 -10.72
C THR A 212 -10.08 28.62 -10.33
N LYS A 213 -11.01 28.43 -11.28
CA LYS A 213 -12.46 28.52 -11.02
C LYS A 213 -12.90 27.67 -9.83
N ALA A 214 -12.30 26.48 -9.65
CA ALA A 214 -12.59 25.62 -8.52
C ALA A 214 -12.13 26.22 -7.19
N LEU A 215 -10.88 26.67 -7.12
CA LEU A 215 -10.33 27.26 -5.89
C LEU A 215 -10.98 28.60 -5.52
N GLN A 216 -11.48 29.35 -6.49
CA GLN A 216 -12.26 30.58 -6.26
C GLN A 216 -13.66 30.30 -5.69
N ASN A 217 -14.17 29.06 -5.82
CA ASN A 217 -15.50 28.65 -5.38
C ASN A 217 -15.40 27.52 -4.34
N SER A 218 -14.62 27.74 -3.28
CA SER A 218 -14.37 26.75 -2.24
C SER A 218 -15.41 26.82 -1.13
N CYS A 219 -15.95 25.65 -0.77
CA CYS A 219 -16.93 25.47 0.30
C CYS A 219 -16.25 25.13 1.63
N GLY A 220 -15.15 24.39 1.59
CA GLY A 220 -14.52 23.88 2.80
C GLY A 220 -13.34 22.95 2.54
N GLU A 221 -13.06 22.11 3.52
CA GLU A 221 -11.87 21.30 3.62
C GLU A 221 -12.23 19.86 4.00
N VAL A 222 -11.45 18.91 3.47
CA VAL A 222 -11.56 17.48 3.78
C VAL A 222 -10.18 16.95 4.16
N PHE A 223 -10.09 16.29 5.31
CA PHE A 223 -8.89 15.58 5.74
C PHE A 223 -9.07 14.08 5.55
N TYR A 224 -8.25 13.50 4.69
CA TYR A 224 -8.29 12.10 4.35
C TYR A 224 -7.02 11.39 4.81
N ASP A 225 -7.17 10.24 5.44
CA ASP A 225 -6.09 9.47 6.03
C ASP A 225 -5.93 8.14 5.32
N VAL A 226 -4.79 7.94 4.65
CA VAL A 226 -4.56 6.81 3.73
C VAL A 226 -4.36 5.46 4.44
N ASN A 227 -3.98 5.47 5.72
CA ASN A 227 -3.77 4.28 6.54
C ASN A 227 -4.74 4.22 7.75
N GLY A 228 -5.69 5.14 7.80
CA GLY A 228 -6.67 5.26 8.87
C GLY A 228 -6.01 5.73 10.17
N SER A 229 -6.65 5.48 11.31
CA SER A 229 -6.19 5.91 12.64
C SER A 229 -4.79 5.42 13.10
N LYS A 230 -4.04 4.71 12.26
CA LYS A 230 -2.71 4.17 12.57
C LYS A 230 -1.68 5.31 12.56
N PRO A 231 -0.73 5.33 13.51
CA PRO A 231 0.30 6.37 13.54
C PRO A 231 1.13 6.40 12.25
N PRO A 232 1.69 7.56 11.88
CA PRO A 232 1.80 8.78 12.69
C PRO A 232 0.60 9.73 12.75
N ASN A 233 -0.43 9.61 11.90
CA ASN A 233 -1.53 10.58 11.76
C ASN A 233 -1.00 12.03 11.61
N ALA A 234 0.00 12.20 10.74
CA ALA A 234 0.69 13.44 10.45
C ALA A 234 0.25 14.04 9.10
N THR A 235 -0.16 15.31 9.14
CA THR A 235 -0.60 16.04 7.95
C THR A 235 0.55 16.16 6.95
N GLY A 236 0.35 15.76 5.70
CA GLY A 236 1.37 15.69 4.65
C GLY A 236 2.21 14.40 4.64
N LYS A 237 1.98 13.44 5.54
CA LYS A 237 2.66 12.12 5.52
C LYS A 237 1.68 10.99 5.22
N ASP A 238 0.64 10.88 6.03
CA ASP A 238 -0.43 9.88 5.91
C ASP A 238 -1.83 10.52 5.94
N VAL A 239 -1.97 11.70 6.56
CA VAL A 239 -3.16 12.54 6.44
C VAL A 239 -2.98 13.61 5.37
N PHE A 240 -3.90 13.71 4.43
CA PHE A 240 -3.85 14.62 3.30
C PHE A 240 -5.06 15.54 3.25
N TRP A 241 -4.81 16.79 2.89
CA TRP A 241 -5.81 17.83 2.84
C TRP A 241 -6.31 18.06 1.41
N PHE A 242 -7.62 18.17 1.28
CA PHE A 242 -8.31 18.50 0.05
C PHE A 242 -9.24 19.68 0.27
N VAL A 243 -9.45 20.46 -0.78
CA VAL A 243 -10.39 21.57 -0.83
C VAL A 243 -11.70 21.06 -1.44
N LEU A 244 -12.79 21.16 -0.69
CA LEU A 244 -14.13 20.95 -1.21
C LEU A 244 -14.57 22.22 -1.92
N THR A 245 -14.90 22.10 -3.20
CA THR A 245 -15.34 23.22 -4.06
C THR A 245 -16.72 22.94 -4.62
N LYS A 246 -17.36 23.98 -5.17
CA LYS A 246 -18.63 23.85 -5.90
C LYS A 246 -18.55 22.83 -7.05
N TYR A 247 -17.37 22.59 -7.61
CA TYR A 247 -17.17 21.72 -8.78
C TYR A 247 -16.61 20.34 -8.43
N GLY A 248 -16.33 20.08 -7.15
CA GLY A 248 -15.74 18.81 -6.72
C GLY A 248 -14.62 19.00 -5.70
N LEU A 249 -13.94 17.89 -5.43
CA LEU A 249 -12.81 17.83 -4.52
C LEU A 249 -11.51 18.09 -5.29
N VAL A 250 -10.72 19.03 -4.79
CA VAL A 250 -9.44 19.45 -5.38
C VAL A 250 -8.31 19.18 -4.39
N PRO A 251 -7.17 18.60 -4.81
CA PRO A 251 -6.07 18.38 -3.89
C PRO A 251 -5.43 19.70 -3.45
N GLY A 252 -5.06 19.76 -2.17
CA GLY A 252 -4.40 20.91 -1.58
C GLY A 252 -3.00 21.19 -2.13
N GLY A 253 -2.66 22.48 -2.31
CA GLY A 253 -1.32 22.90 -2.71
C GLY A 253 -1.04 22.88 -4.21
N LEU A 254 -2.08 22.96 -5.06
CA LEU A 254 -1.92 23.17 -6.51
C LEU A 254 -1.00 24.37 -6.83
N ALA A 255 -0.41 24.37 -8.02
CA ALA A 255 0.44 25.48 -8.49
C ALA A 255 -0.31 26.82 -8.53
N GLU A 256 -1.62 26.77 -8.77
CA GLU A 256 -2.52 27.93 -8.79
C GLU A 256 -3.08 28.29 -7.41
N ALA A 257 -2.73 27.56 -6.35
CA ALA A 257 -3.10 27.93 -4.99
C ALA A 257 -2.45 29.26 -4.61
N THR A 258 -3.13 30.06 -3.78
CA THR A 258 -2.64 31.38 -3.36
C THR A 258 -2.70 31.56 -1.86
N GLY A 259 -1.92 32.51 -1.34
CA GLY A 259 -1.91 32.83 0.08
C GLY A 259 -1.36 31.68 0.93
N ASN A 260 -2.12 31.29 1.96
CA ASN A 260 -1.68 30.35 2.97
C ASN A 260 -1.92 28.87 2.64
N SER A 261 -2.29 28.53 1.40
CA SER A 261 -2.55 27.15 0.94
C SER A 261 -1.53 26.63 -0.09
N THR A 262 -0.49 27.42 -0.40
CA THR A 262 0.52 27.06 -1.41
C THR A 262 1.41 25.90 -0.97
N PHE A 263 1.94 25.15 -1.95
CA PHE A 263 2.94 24.11 -1.70
C PHE A 263 4.16 24.66 -0.93
N ASP A 264 4.77 25.73 -1.42
CA ASP A 264 6.01 26.28 -0.84
C ASP A 264 5.86 26.71 0.64
N ASN A 265 4.67 27.23 1.02
CA ASN A 265 4.42 27.68 2.39
C ASN A 265 3.92 26.57 3.32
N ARG A 266 3.23 25.55 2.77
CA ARG A 266 2.52 24.52 3.56
C ARG A 266 2.96 23.10 3.28
N CYS A 267 4.09 22.90 2.60
CA CYS A 267 4.68 21.58 2.39
C CYS A 267 6.21 21.66 2.43
N ASN A 268 6.75 22.08 3.57
CA ASN A 268 8.19 22.25 3.74
C ASN A 268 8.59 21.99 5.19
N LEU A 269 9.59 21.12 5.43
CA LEU A 269 9.97 20.70 6.78
C LEU A 269 10.65 21.81 7.61
N GLU A 270 11.17 22.86 6.97
CA GLU A 270 11.73 24.03 7.67
C GLU A 270 10.66 25.00 8.17
N LYS A 271 9.43 24.90 7.66
CA LYS A 271 8.31 25.72 8.14
C LYS A 271 7.69 25.07 9.37
N THR A 272 7.51 25.84 10.43
CA THR A 272 6.83 25.36 11.64
C THR A 272 5.39 25.85 11.67
N GLY A 273 4.49 25.00 12.18
CA GLY A 273 3.13 25.41 12.50
C GLY A 273 2.05 24.42 12.11
N THR A 274 0.88 24.60 12.73
CA THR A 274 -0.27 23.68 12.67
C THR A 274 -0.88 23.48 11.28
N GLY A 275 -0.63 24.41 10.35
CA GLY A 275 -1.07 24.32 8.96
C GLY A 275 -0.06 23.68 8.02
N ASN A 276 1.15 23.33 8.49
CA ASN A 276 2.13 22.66 7.64
C ASN A 276 1.68 21.24 7.30
N GLY A 277 1.88 20.84 6.04
CA GLY A 277 1.36 19.61 5.43
C GLY A 277 0.15 19.82 4.54
N TYR A 278 -0.58 20.94 4.65
CA TYR A 278 -1.79 21.18 3.86
C TYR A 278 -1.46 21.29 2.37
N GLY A 279 -0.31 21.86 2.02
CA GLY A 279 0.11 22.04 0.63
C GLY A 279 0.64 20.77 -0.05
N CYS A 280 0.71 19.62 0.64
CA CYS A 280 1.43 18.46 0.12
C CYS A 280 0.62 17.57 -0.82
N THR A 281 -0.71 17.57 -0.73
CA THR A 281 -1.56 16.58 -1.42
C THR A 281 -1.42 16.63 -2.95
N ALA A 282 -1.46 17.83 -3.53
CA ALA A 282 -1.31 18.01 -4.97
C ALA A 282 0.07 17.54 -5.42
N TRP A 283 1.13 17.86 -4.67
CA TRP A 283 2.48 17.41 -4.99
C TRP A 283 2.55 15.88 -5.13
N VAL A 284 1.99 15.15 -4.16
CA VAL A 284 2.00 13.69 -4.17
C VAL A 284 1.24 13.13 -5.38
N ILE A 285 0.09 13.71 -5.71
CA ILE A 285 -0.73 13.21 -6.83
C ILE A 285 -0.08 13.49 -8.19
N TYR A 286 0.46 14.69 -8.40
CA TYR A 286 0.99 15.12 -9.70
C TYR A 286 2.44 14.69 -9.93
N ASN A 287 3.31 14.76 -8.92
CA ASN A 287 4.72 14.36 -9.05
C ASN A 287 4.96 12.89 -8.68
N GLU A 288 3.94 12.19 -8.19
CA GLU A 288 3.98 10.78 -7.76
C GLU A 288 5.12 10.44 -6.80
N ASN A 289 5.49 11.39 -5.96
CA ASN A 289 6.55 11.26 -4.98
C ASN A 289 6.21 12.01 -3.68
N MET A 290 7.00 11.74 -2.64
CA MET A 290 6.94 12.43 -1.36
C MET A 290 8.33 12.97 -1.00
N ASP A 291 9.05 13.49 -1.98
CA ASP A 291 10.44 13.91 -1.80
C ASP A 291 10.57 15.15 -0.90
N TYR A 292 9.50 15.93 -0.71
CA TYR A 292 9.45 16.99 0.32
C TYR A 292 9.67 16.47 1.75
N LEU A 293 9.62 15.15 1.97
CA LEU A 293 10.01 14.53 3.23
C LEU A 293 11.54 14.39 3.40
N LYS A 294 12.33 14.72 2.37
CA LYS A 294 13.78 14.51 2.32
C LYS A 294 14.55 15.81 2.03
N CYS A 295 13.95 16.77 1.33
CA CYS A 295 14.55 18.07 1.02
C CYS A 295 13.50 19.20 0.96
N ASN A 296 13.97 20.45 1.06
CA ASN A 296 13.13 21.63 1.22
C ASN A 296 13.22 22.62 0.03
N ASP A 297 14.00 22.29 -1.00
CA ASP A 297 14.27 23.13 -2.18
C ASP A 297 13.36 22.81 -3.38
N LEU A 298 12.25 22.11 -3.13
CA LEU A 298 11.27 21.72 -4.14
C LEU A 298 10.31 22.86 -4.46
N SER A 299 9.86 22.95 -5.72
CA SER A 299 8.81 23.90 -6.14
C SER A 299 8.16 23.47 -7.45
N TRP A 300 6.95 23.99 -7.72
CA TRP A 300 6.22 23.69 -8.96
C TRP A 300 6.94 24.12 -10.24
N ASN A 301 7.70 25.21 -10.19
CA ASN A 301 8.46 25.75 -11.34
C ASN A 301 9.95 25.42 -11.29
N GLY A 302 10.36 24.52 -10.41
CA GLY A 302 11.76 24.22 -10.17
C GLY A 302 12.02 22.73 -9.98
N LYS A 303 12.81 22.41 -8.96
CA LYS A 303 13.21 21.04 -8.66
C LYS A 303 12.03 20.24 -8.12
N THR A 304 11.79 19.03 -8.68
CA THR A 304 10.66 18.16 -8.31
C THR A 304 11.07 16.86 -7.60
N LYS A 305 12.38 16.61 -7.49
CA LYS A 305 12.98 15.45 -6.81
C LYS A 305 14.24 15.88 -6.08
N CYS A 306 14.56 15.28 -4.94
CA CYS A 306 15.73 15.70 -4.16
C CYS A 306 17.08 15.33 -4.78
N LYS A 307 17.11 14.30 -5.63
CA LYS A 307 18.30 13.74 -6.29
C LYS A 307 18.17 13.82 -7.79
#